data_AF-A0A7Y4TAI4-F1
#
_entry.id   AF-A0A7Y4TAI4-F1
#
_cell.length_a   1.000
_cell.length_b   1.000
_cell.length_c   1.000
_cell.angle_alpha   90.00
_cell.angle_beta   90.00
_cell.angle_gamma   90.00
#
_symmetry.space_group_name_H-M   'P 1'
#
loop_
_entity.id
_entity.type
_entity.pdbx_description
1 polymer ?
#
loop_
_entity_poly.entity_id
_entity_poly.type
_entity_poly.pdbx_seq_one_letter_code
_entity_poly.pdbx_strand_id
1 'polypeptide(L)'
;MSLLLSRRSVLGAAAGLAVAGPALALPPVDIVVTRSRIARVGSRAFRCAVGRGGIRVDKREGDGATPAGSWPLREVFYRPDRIAMPVTTLPVR
;
A
#
# COMPACT_ATOMS: atom_id res chain seq x y z
N MET A 1 -5.72 51.56 -23.10
CA MET A 1 -6.50 50.33 -22.87
C MET A 1 -5.52 49.24 -22.47
N SER A 2 -5.34 49.09 -21.17
CA SER A 2 -4.35 48.22 -20.51
C SER A 2 -4.80 46.77 -20.54
N LEU A 3 -4.00 45.88 -21.14
CA LEU A 3 -4.08 44.44 -20.92
C LEU A 3 -2.83 44.00 -20.16
N LEU A 4 -3.06 43.64 -18.90
CA LEU A 4 -2.10 43.27 -17.88
C LEU A 4 -1.31 42.01 -18.30
N LEU A 5 0.02 42.12 -18.37
CA LEU A 5 0.93 40.98 -18.21
C LEU A 5 0.76 40.42 -16.79
N SER A 6 0.23 39.21 -16.67
CA SER A 6 0.21 38.47 -15.40
C SER A 6 1.56 37.79 -15.16
N ARG A 7 2.24 38.20 -14.10
CA ARG A 7 3.52 37.65 -13.58
C ARG A 7 3.38 36.26 -12.94
N ARG A 8 2.66 35.33 -13.58
CA ARG A 8 2.69 33.89 -13.22
C ARG A 8 3.37 33.03 -14.27
N SER A 9 3.70 33.61 -15.42
CA SER A 9 4.74 33.10 -16.31
C SER A 9 6.08 33.35 -15.63
N VAL A 10 6.91 32.31 -15.53
CA VAL A 10 8.28 32.33 -15.00
C VAL A 10 8.38 32.18 -13.47
N LEU A 11 8.18 30.96 -13.00
CA LEU A 11 9.17 30.31 -12.13
C LEU A 11 9.33 28.87 -12.61
N GLY A 12 10.25 28.68 -13.56
CA GLY A 12 10.97 27.44 -13.68
C GLY A 12 11.93 27.33 -12.50
N ALA A 13 11.71 26.34 -11.66
CA ALA A 13 12.75 25.76 -10.84
C ALA A 13 12.63 24.26 -11.03
N ALA A 14 13.69 23.69 -11.61
CA ALA A 14 13.87 22.29 -11.82
C ALA A 14 13.64 21.52 -10.50
N ALA A 15 12.53 20.81 -10.40
CA ALA A 15 12.49 19.58 -9.61
C ALA A 15 12.91 18.48 -10.58
N GLY A 16 14.11 17.95 -10.35
CA GLY A 16 14.81 17.07 -11.27
C GLY A 16 13.91 15.98 -11.85
N LEU A 17 14.17 15.68 -13.12
CA LEU A 17 13.97 14.34 -13.65
C LEU A 17 14.55 13.36 -12.62
N ALA A 18 13.71 12.80 -11.77
CA ALA A 18 13.98 11.50 -11.20
C ALA A 18 13.94 10.56 -12.39
N VAL A 19 15.10 10.31 -13.00
CA VAL A 19 15.30 9.10 -13.79
C VAL A 19 15.09 7.99 -12.77
N ALA A 20 13.84 7.51 -12.70
CA ALA A 20 13.55 6.18 -12.21
C ALA A 20 14.30 5.25 -13.17
N GLY A 21 15.57 5.00 -12.86
CA GLY A 21 16.24 3.82 -13.39
C GLY A 21 15.32 2.64 -13.14
N PRO A 22 15.29 1.62 -14.02
CA PRO A 22 14.37 0.52 -13.85
C PRO A 22 14.65 -0.05 -12.47
N ALA A 23 13.75 0.21 -11.53
CA ALA A 23 13.74 -0.50 -10.27
C ALA A 23 13.71 -1.94 -10.71
N LEU A 24 14.83 -2.67 -10.53
CA LEU A 24 14.91 -4.09 -10.84
C LEU A 24 13.63 -4.66 -10.27
N ALA A 25 12.69 -5.00 -11.16
CA ALA A 25 11.33 -5.22 -10.76
C ALA A 25 11.39 -6.51 -9.96
N LEU A 26 11.47 -6.38 -8.63
CA LEU A 26 11.37 -7.52 -7.76
C LEU A 26 10.06 -8.18 -8.16
N PRO A 27 10.07 -9.49 -8.45
CA PRO A 27 8.85 -10.18 -8.83
C PRO A 27 7.80 -9.83 -7.76
N PRO A 28 6.56 -9.51 -8.16
CA PRO A 28 5.53 -9.14 -7.22
C PRO A 28 5.46 -10.20 -6.13
N VAL A 29 5.68 -9.78 -4.88
CA VAL A 29 5.68 -10.69 -3.74
C VAL A 29 4.28 -10.70 -3.16
N ASP A 30 3.63 -11.85 -3.23
CA ASP A 30 2.32 -12.03 -2.60
C ASP A 30 2.45 -12.17 -1.08
N ILE A 31 1.44 -11.64 -0.38
CA ILE A 31 1.23 -11.93 1.04
C ILE A 31 0.24 -13.08 1.14
N VAL A 32 0.75 -14.27 1.45
CA VAL A 32 -0.08 -15.48 1.54
C VAL A 32 -0.44 -15.75 3.00
N VAL A 33 -1.73 -15.80 3.30
CA VAL A 33 -2.27 -16.09 4.64
C VAL A 33 -3.10 -17.37 4.58
N THR A 34 -2.88 -18.27 5.54
CA THR A 34 -3.67 -19.49 5.68
C THR A 34 -4.22 -19.61 7.10
N ARG A 35 -5.00 -20.67 7.37
CA ARG A 35 -5.56 -20.97 8.70
C ARG A 35 -4.52 -21.12 9.82
N SER A 36 -3.23 -21.22 9.49
CA SER A 36 -2.13 -21.28 10.45
C SER A 36 -1.87 -19.97 11.20
N ARG A 37 -2.54 -18.87 10.84
CA ARG A 37 -2.32 -17.53 11.41
C ARG A 37 -0.89 -17.02 11.21
N ILE A 38 -0.25 -17.49 10.16
CA ILE A 38 1.04 -17.03 9.67
C ILE A 38 0.84 -16.41 8.29
N ALA A 39 1.28 -15.16 8.14
CA ALA A 39 1.41 -14.49 6.86
C ALA A 39 2.82 -14.73 6.31
N ARG A 40 2.91 -15.19 5.07
CA ARG A 40 4.17 -15.41 4.36
C ARG A 40 4.37 -14.34 3.30
N VAL A 41 5.57 -13.78 3.26
CA VAL A 41 5.99 -12.77 2.28
C VAL A 41 7.37 -13.18 1.78
N GLY A 42 7.42 -13.80 0.59
CA GLY A 42 8.63 -14.47 0.11
C GLY A 42 9.13 -15.53 1.10
N SER A 43 10.37 -15.38 1.58
CA SER A 43 10.98 -16.27 2.57
C SER A 43 10.65 -15.92 4.03
N ARG A 44 9.97 -14.80 4.29
CA ARG A 44 9.67 -14.32 5.64
C ARG A 44 8.30 -14.79 6.11
N ALA A 45 8.19 -15.03 7.41
CA ALA A 45 6.95 -15.43 8.07
C ALA A 45 6.66 -14.50 9.25
N PHE A 46 5.40 -14.08 9.36
CA PHE A 46 4.93 -13.18 10.41
C PHE A 46 3.67 -13.75 11.05
N ARG A 47 3.52 -13.60 12.37
CA ARG A 47 2.23 -13.85 13.01
C ARG A 47 1.22 -12.84 12.50
N CYS A 48 0.04 -13.30 12.13
CA CYS A 48 -1.04 -12.44 11.66
C CYS A 48 -2.36 -12.78 12.34
N ALA A 49 -3.26 -11.80 12.38
CA ALA A 49 -4.63 -12.06 12.80
C ALA A 49 -5.42 -12.71 11.65
N VAL A 50 -6.22 -13.72 11.98
CA VAL A 50 -7.27 -14.27 11.11
C VAL A 50 -8.57 -14.15 11.90
N GLY A 51 -9.65 -13.80 11.21
CA GLY A 51 -10.96 -13.65 11.84
C GLY A 51 -11.36 -14.89 12.64
N ARG A 52 -12.10 -14.69 13.74
CA ARG A 52 -12.57 -15.77 14.62
C ARG A 52 -13.38 -16.84 13.86
N GLY A 53 -14.07 -16.46 12.78
CA GLY A 53 -14.84 -17.34 11.91
C GLY A 53 -13.99 -18.14 10.90
N GLY A 54 -12.67 -17.99 10.95
CA GLY A 54 -11.72 -18.62 10.03
C GLY A 54 -11.63 -17.90 8.69
N ILE A 55 -11.08 -18.58 7.68
CA ILE A 55 -11.03 -18.10 6.28
C ILE A 55 -12.20 -18.71 5.51
N ARG A 56 -13.03 -17.89 4.87
CA ARG A 56 -14.27 -18.33 4.20
C ARG A 56 -14.49 -17.67 2.85
N VAL A 57 -15.01 -18.43 1.89
CA VAL A 57 -15.40 -17.92 0.57
C VAL A 57 -16.74 -17.17 0.65
N ASP A 58 -17.63 -17.62 1.54
CA ASP A 58 -18.98 -17.11 1.75
C ASP A 58 -19.06 -16.08 2.90
N LYS A 59 -18.05 -15.21 3.03
CA LYS A 59 -17.95 -14.18 4.06
C LYS A 59 -19.18 -13.25 4.07
N ARG A 60 -19.80 -13.06 5.24
CA ARG A 60 -20.94 -12.15 5.47
C ARG A 60 -20.66 -11.15 6.57
N GLU A 61 -21.21 -9.94 6.49
CA GLU A 61 -21.04 -8.95 7.55
C GLU A 61 -21.41 -9.51 8.94
N GLY A 62 -20.58 -9.22 9.95
CA GLY A 62 -20.77 -9.69 11.33
C GLY A 62 -20.28 -11.12 11.66
N ASP A 63 -19.98 -11.98 10.68
CA ASP A 63 -19.55 -13.37 10.94
C ASP A 63 -18.12 -13.50 11.53
N GLY A 64 -17.34 -12.42 11.47
CA GLY A 64 -15.95 -12.39 11.93
C GLY A 64 -15.01 -13.32 11.16
N ALA A 65 -15.31 -13.71 9.92
CA ALA A 65 -14.40 -14.47 9.05
C ALA A 65 -13.45 -13.55 8.25
N THR A 66 -12.33 -14.10 7.78
CA THR A 66 -11.47 -13.47 6.77
C THR A 66 -11.90 -13.95 5.39
N PRO A 67 -12.17 -13.07 4.41
CA PRO A 67 -12.59 -13.49 3.08
C PRO A 67 -11.46 -14.25 2.36
N ALA A 68 -11.77 -15.42 1.83
CA ALA A 68 -10.87 -16.20 0.99
C ALA A 68 -10.80 -15.56 -0.42
N GLY A 69 -9.59 -15.51 -0.99
CA GLY A 69 -9.38 -15.00 -2.35
C GLY A 69 -8.09 -14.21 -2.47
N SER A 70 -7.85 -13.72 -3.69
CA SER A 70 -6.72 -12.85 -4.00
C SER A 70 -7.21 -11.41 -4.05
N TRP A 71 -6.63 -10.55 -3.20
CA TRP A 71 -7.03 -9.16 -3.05
C TRP A 71 -5.81 -8.25 -3.25
N PRO A 72 -5.94 -7.17 -4.05
CA PRO A 72 -4.86 -6.21 -4.20
C PRO A 72 -4.67 -5.37 -2.93
N LEU A 73 -3.42 -5.13 -2.54
CA LEU A 73 -3.10 -4.10 -1.54
C LEU A 73 -3.32 -2.72 -2.17
N ARG A 74 -4.18 -1.91 -1.54
CA ARG A 74 -4.59 -0.60 -2.09
C ARG A 74 -3.80 0.55 -1.49
N GLU A 75 -3.64 0.55 -0.17
CA GLU A 75 -3.05 1.64 0.59
C GLU A 75 -2.60 1.15 1.97
N VAL A 76 -1.74 1.93 2.62
CA VAL A 76 -1.20 1.64 3.94
C VAL A 76 -1.75 2.68 4.92
N PHE A 77 -2.53 2.21 5.89
CA PHE A 77 -2.88 3.03 7.05
C PHE A 77 -1.82 2.87 8.13
N TYR A 78 -1.34 3.97 8.68
CA TYR A 78 -0.36 3.93 9.77
C TYR A 78 -0.72 4.87 10.90
N ARG A 79 -0.02 4.68 12.03
CA ARG A 79 -0.18 5.50 13.23
C ARG A 79 1.03 6.41 13.39
N PRO A 80 0.95 7.70 12.97
CA PRO A 80 2.09 8.61 13.03
C PRO A 80 2.52 8.91 14.47
N ASP A 81 1.63 8.72 15.44
CA ASP A 81 1.92 8.83 16.87
C ASP A 81 2.77 7.66 17.41
N ARG A 82 2.86 6.54 16.68
CA ARG A 82 3.56 5.33 17.11
C ARG A 82 4.79 5.00 16.30
N ILE A 83 4.78 5.28 15.00
CA ILE A 83 5.86 4.93 14.08
C ILE A 83 6.07 6.03 13.04
N ALA A 84 7.29 6.10 12.51
CA ALA A 84 7.58 6.92 11.35
C ALA A 84 6.78 6.44 10.12
N MET A 85 6.51 7.36 9.19
CA MET A 85 5.82 7.06 7.95
C MET A 85 6.53 5.92 7.19
N PRO A 86 5.83 4.82 6.84
CA PRO A 86 6.44 3.71 6.13
C PRO A 86 6.98 4.12 4.76
N VAL A 87 8.17 3.65 4.42
CA VAL A 87 8.72 3.78 3.07
C VAL A 87 8.12 2.68 2.19
N THR A 88 7.24 3.05 1.27
CA THR A 88 6.51 2.13 0.39
C THR A 88 6.07 2.83 -0.90
N THR A 89 5.79 2.06 -1.95
CA THR A 89 5.20 2.56 -3.20
C THR A 89 3.67 2.66 -3.13
N LEU A 90 3.05 2.12 -2.08
CA LEU A 90 1.61 2.24 -1.87
C LEU A 90 1.26 3.64 -1.33
N PRO A 91 0.08 4.19 -1.67
CA PRO A 91 -0.44 5.36 -0.99
C PRO A 91 -0.49 5.14 0.53
N VAL A 92 -0.06 6.14 1.30
CA VAL A 92 -0.05 6.10 2.77
C VAL A 92 -1.11 7.06 3.31
N ARG A 93 -1.89 6.61 4.29
CA ARG A 93 -2.96 7.36 4.96
C ARG A 93 -2.86 7.30 6.48
#